data_AF-A0A8X7W2T2-F1
#
_entry.id   AF-A0A8X7W2T2-F1
#
_cell.length_a   1.000
_cell.length_b   1.000
_cell.length_c   1.000
_cell.angle_alpha   90.00
_cell.angle_beta   90.00
_cell.angle_gamma   90.00
#
_symmetry.space_group_name_H-M   'P 1'
#
loop_
_entity.id
_entity.type
_entity.pdbx_description
1 polymer ?
#
loop_
_entity_poly.entity_id
_entity_poly.type
_entity_poly.pdbx_seq_one_letter_code
_entity_poly.pdbx_strand_id
1 'polypeptide(L)' 'MAEAATTNLVGKLETDVEIKASAGQFHHMFAGRPHHVSKASPGNIQACDLHEGDWGKVGSIVYWNYVHGKYT' A
#
# COMPACT_ATOMS: atom_id res chain seq x y z
N MET A 1 -7.55 38.67 -21.95
CA MET A 1 -7.89 37.29 -22.35
C MET A 1 -7.81 36.45 -21.09
N ALA A 2 -8.88 35.77 -20.70
CA ALA A 2 -8.89 34.98 -19.46
C ALA A 2 -8.15 33.67 -19.70
N GLU A 3 -7.11 33.43 -18.91
CA GLU A 3 -6.37 32.16 -18.87
C GLU A 3 -7.27 31.13 -18.21
N ALA A 4 -7.74 30.14 -18.98
CA ALA A 4 -8.49 29.04 -18.43
C ALA A 4 -7.55 28.21 -17.54
N ALA A 5 -7.76 28.24 -16.22
CA ALA A 5 -7.07 27.37 -15.29
C ALA A 5 -7.33 25.90 -15.69
N THR A 6 -6.31 25.23 -16.22
CA THR A 6 -6.37 23.79 -16.46
C THR A 6 -6.48 23.08 -15.12
N THR A 7 -7.61 22.41 -14.87
CA THR A 7 -7.77 21.52 -13.71
C THR A 7 -6.74 20.40 -13.79
N ASN A 8 -5.64 20.49 -13.03
CA ASN A 8 -4.59 19.50 -13.03
C ASN A 8 -4.97 18.36 -12.07
N LEU A 9 -5.56 17.29 -12.60
CA LEU A 9 -5.98 16.09 -11.84
C LEU A 9 -4.83 15.08 -11.67
N VAL A 10 -3.63 15.39 -12.16
CA VAL A 10 -2.46 14.51 -12.09
C VAL A 10 -1.44 15.09 -11.10
N GLY A 11 -1.09 14.32 -10.08
CA GLY A 11 -0.09 14.70 -9.07
C GLY A 11 0.71 13.51 -8.58
N LYS A 12 1.91 13.76 -8.07
CA LYS A 12 2.81 12.78 -7.46
C LYS A 12 3.14 13.24 -6.03
N LEU A 13 2.99 12.35 -5.06
CA LEU A 13 3.36 12.59 -3.66
C LEU A 13 4.40 11.55 -3.27
N GLU A 14 5.51 12.00 -2.68
CA GLU A 14 6.63 11.15 -2.25
C GLU A 14 6.98 11.46 -0.79
N THR A 15 7.43 10.44 -0.06
CA THR A 15 7.92 10.57 1.31
C THR A 15 8.94 9.49 1.57
N ASP A 16 9.97 9.82 2.36
CA ASP A 16 11.01 8.90 2.79
C ASP A 16 10.98 8.81 4.31
N VAL A 17 10.98 7.58 4.84
CA VAL A 17 11.02 7.31 6.27
C VAL A 17 12.12 6.30 6.55
N GLU A 18 13.06 6.67 7.41
CA GLU A 18 14.16 5.79 7.79
C GLU A 18 13.66 4.64 8.68
N ILE A 19 14.05 3.42 8.36
CA ILE A 19 13.74 2.22 9.15
C ILE A 19 15.03 1.53 9.60
N LYS A 20 14.98 0.94 10.79
CA LYS A 20 16.09 0.13 11.33
C LYS A 20 16.06 -1.32 10.83
N ALA A 21 14.94 -1.77 10.27
CA ALA A 21 14.78 -3.13 9.76
C ALA A 21 15.53 -3.30 8.43
N SER A 22 15.93 -4.53 8.11
CA SER A 22 16.59 -4.79 6.84
C SER A 22 15.66 -4.56 5.65
N ALA A 23 16.18 -3.96 4.57
CA ALA A 23 15.43 -3.69 3.36
C ALA A 23 14.81 -4.97 2.77
N GLY A 24 15.55 -6.10 2.80
CA GLY A 24 15.06 -7.38 2.28
C GLY A 24 13.88 -7.94 3.06
N GLN A 25 13.90 -7.85 4.40
CA GLN A 25 12.77 -8.31 5.23
C GLN A 25 11.53 -7.44 5.00
N PHE A 26 11.70 -6.12 4.95
CA PHE A 26 10.60 -5.19 4.69
C PHE A 26 9.99 -5.45 3.31
N HIS A 27 10.81 -5.49 2.26
CA HIS A 27 10.37 -5.77 0.90
C HIS A 27 9.65 -7.12 0.80
N HIS A 28 10.20 -8.19 1.39
CA HIS A 28 9.57 -9.52 1.33
C HIS A 28 8.21 -9.57 2.05
N MET A 29 8.00 -8.76 3.08
CA MET A 29 6.70 -8.69 3.76
C MET A 29 5.61 -8.16 2.82
N PHE A 30 5.87 -7.07 2.10
CA PHE A 30 4.89 -6.46 1.20
C PHE A 30 4.78 -7.19 -0.14
N ALA A 31 5.91 -7.58 -0.73
CA ALA A 31 5.94 -8.20 -2.05
C ALA A 31 5.67 -9.71 -1.98
N GLY A 32 6.31 -10.44 -1.06
CA GLY A 32 6.26 -11.90 -1.04
C GLY A 32 5.13 -12.49 -0.20
N ARG A 33 4.77 -11.84 0.92
CA ARG A 33 3.78 -12.36 1.88
C ARG A 33 2.86 -11.25 2.41
N PRO A 34 2.13 -10.53 1.54
CA PRO A 34 1.31 -9.38 1.94
C PRO A 34 0.23 -9.71 2.99
N HIS A 35 -0.29 -10.94 3.02
CA HIS A 35 -1.21 -11.42 4.07
C HIS A 35 -0.62 -11.41 5.50
N HIS A 36 0.70 -11.26 5.67
CA HIS A 36 1.30 -11.05 6.99
C HIS A 36 1.22 -9.60 7.48
N VAL A 37 0.97 -8.64 6.60
CA VAL A 37 0.94 -7.22 6.98
C VAL A 37 -0.24 -6.93 7.93
N SER A 38 -1.37 -7.61 7.78
CA SER A 38 -2.52 -7.48 8.71
C SER A 38 -2.17 -7.91 10.14
N LYS A 39 -1.29 -8.90 10.29
CA LYS A 39 -0.78 -9.33 11.61
C LYS A 39 0.22 -8.32 12.18
N ALA A 40 1.02 -7.69 11.33
CA ALA A 40 2.01 -6.69 11.73
C ALA A 40 1.38 -5.34 12.10
N SER A 41 0.27 -4.97 11.45
CA SER A 41 -0.42 -3.68 11.65
C SER A 41 -1.96 -3.83 11.64
N PRO A 42 -2.55 -4.56 12.60
CA PRO A 42 -3.99 -4.86 12.58
C PRO A 42 -4.88 -3.62 12.74
N GLY A 43 -4.34 -2.55 13.34
CA GLY A 43 -5.07 -1.28 13.49
C GLY A 43 -5.25 -0.51 12.18
N ASN A 44 -4.40 -0.77 11.17
CA ASN A 44 -4.49 -0.12 9.87
C ASN A 44 -5.02 -1.08 8.79
N ILE A 45 -4.57 -2.34 8.82
CA ILE A 45 -4.89 -3.36 7.82
C ILE A 45 -5.53 -4.55 8.52
N GLN A 46 -6.77 -4.84 8.17
CA GLN A 46 -7.54 -5.93 8.78
C GLN A 46 -7.31 -7.27 8.07
N ALA A 47 -7.18 -7.25 6.74
CA ALA A 47 -6.99 -8.46 5.95
C ALA A 47 -6.28 -8.17 4.61
N CYS A 48 -5.65 -9.21 4.07
CA CYS A 48 -5.19 -9.23 2.69
C CYS A 48 -5.41 -10.63 2.12
N ASP A 49 -6.28 -10.71 1.12
CA ASP A 49 -6.74 -11.96 0.51
C ASP A 49 -6.29 -12.04 -0.96
N LEU A 50 -5.86 -13.21 -1.39
CA LEU A 50 -5.48 -13.47 -2.79
C LEU A 50 -6.75 -13.72 -3.59
N HIS A 51 -6.93 -12.96 -4.67
CA HIS A 51 -8.06 -13.11 -5.57
C HIS A 51 -7.66 -13.89 -6.83
N GLU A 52 -6.57 -13.48 -7.48
CA GLU A 52 -6.07 -14.13 -8.70
C GLU A 52 -4.54 -14.25 -8.68
N GLY A 53 -4.03 -15.31 -9.32
CA GLY A 53 -2.61 -15.60 -9.44
C GLY A 53 -2.01 -16.24 -8.18
N ASP A 54 -0.74 -15.95 -7.93
CA ASP A 54 0.03 -16.49 -6.81
C ASP A 54 0.66 -15.37 -5.98
N TRP A 55 0.79 -15.58 -4.67
CA TRP A 55 1.47 -14.64 -3.79
C TRP A 55 2.89 -14.31 -4.27
N GLY A 56 3.19 -13.01 -4.35
CA GLY A 56 4.51 -12.50 -4.71
C GLY A 56 4.92 -12.74 -6.16
N LYS A 57 3.94 -12.97 -7.04
CA LYS A 57 4.15 -12.97 -8.49
C LYS A 57 3.60 -11.70 -9.10
N VAL A 58 4.34 -11.15 -10.07
CA VAL A 58 3.86 -10.03 -10.87
C VAL A 58 2.59 -10.46 -11.60
N GLY A 59 1.56 -9.63 -11.54
CA GLY A 59 0.23 -9.93 -12.09
C GLY A 59 -0.76 -10.53 -11.09
N SER A 60 -0.36 -10.79 -9.83
CA SER A 60 -1.31 -11.22 -8.79
C SER A 60 -2.30 -10.12 -8.42
N ILE A 61 -3.56 -10.47 -8.22
CA ILE A 61 -4.60 -9.57 -7.72
C ILE A 61 -4.88 -9.92 -6.26
N VAL A 62 -4.78 -8.91 -5.38
CA VAL A 62 -5.04 -9.06 -3.95
C VAL A 62 -6.03 -8.01 -3.48
N TYR A 63 -6.90 -8.38 -2.55
CA TYR A 63 -7.78 -7.45 -1.86
C TYR A 63 -7.14 -7.04 -0.54
N TRP A 64 -6.98 -5.73 -0.35
CA TRP A 64 -6.59 -5.15 0.93
C TRP A 64 -7.81 -4.59 1.64
N ASN A 65 -8.11 -5.11 2.82
CA ASN A 65 -9.09 -4.53 3.72
C ASN A 65 -8.35 -3.67 4.74
N TYR A 66 -8.55 -2.35 4.68
CA TYR A 66 -7.85 -1.38 5.50
C TYR A 66 -8.82 -0.32 6.04
N VAL A 67 -8.45 0.28 7.17
CA VAL A 67 -9.09 1.48 7.70
C VAL A 67 -8.09 2.63 7.65
N HIS A 68 -8.58 3.81 7.26
CA HIS A 68 -7.78 5.02 7.21
C HIS A 68 -8.53 6.17 7.88
N GLY A 69 -7.80 6.93 8.71
CA GLY A 69 -8.36 8.00 9.54
C GLY A 69 -8.79 7.52 10.94
N LYS A 70 -8.71 8.41 11.91
CA LYS A 70 -9.48 8.32 13.17
C LYS A 70 -10.65 9.28 13.04
N TYR A 71 -11.82 8.89 13.56
CA TYR A 71 -12.84 9.86 13.96
C TYR A 71 -12.24 10.71 15.09
N THR A 72 -11.68 11.87 14.75
CA THR A 72 -11.48 12.99 15.69
C THR A 72 -12.55 14.02 15.42
#